data_AF-A0A7K4CQP0-F1
#
_entry.id   AF-A0A7K4CQP0-F1
#
_cell.length_a   1.000
_cell.length_b   1.000
_cell.length_c   1.000
_cell.angle_alpha   90.00
_cell.angle_beta   90.00
_cell.angle_gamma   90.00
#
_symmetry.space_group_name_H-M   'P 1'
#
loop_
_entity.id
_entity.type
_entity.pdbx_description
1 polymer ?
#
loop_
_entity_poly.entity_id
_entity_poly.type
_entity_poly.pdbx_seq_one_letter_code
_entity_poly.pdbx_strand_id
1 'polypeptide(L)'
;WHCWRPDLADTAILDAILKRDFGAVARHVRDGWTGMSAAMGHIPCIPPYFLGPFFLGPAHPLLPSARAKIPGVFKGVLYYKQEHEASLSSARLSEHESLVMNTIPDFPNTWGFIADDASRSWRVFLSELELAARSSKEANDAMAIAGKGMHGLDPDQQAHVKEEALLVEFMHRTLVTCFNTFTFIIARDGLGTRFGWNGTRSCREIARDELENARRARHVYEAAPWLDLAYRLEGKFPPSLSMLAEKERMLSGIIGKTSMV
;
A
#
# COMPACT_ATOMS: atom_id res chain seq x y z
N TRP A 1 5.48 11.17 24.82
CA TRP A 1 6.79 11.36 25.47
C TRP A 1 7.39 12.73 25.19
N HIS A 2 7.65 13.11 23.93
CA HIS A 2 8.28 14.40 23.61
C HIS A 2 7.49 15.64 24.09
N CYS A 3 6.16 15.66 23.95
CA CYS A 3 5.32 16.76 24.46
C CYS A 3 5.35 16.92 25.99
N TRP A 4 5.78 15.89 26.73
CA TRP A 4 5.82 15.87 28.20
C TRP A 4 7.25 15.97 28.75
N ARG A 5 8.26 15.73 27.91
CA ARG A 5 9.69 15.76 28.23
C ARG A 5 10.49 16.36 27.07
N PRO A 6 10.28 17.65 26.75
CA PRO A 6 11.00 18.32 25.66
C PRO A 6 12.48 18.54 25.97
N ASP A 7 12.91 18.28 27.21
CA ASP A 7 14.29 18.32 27.68
C ASP A 7 15.12 17.10 27.24
N LEU A 8 14.46 15.99 26.87
CA LEU A 8 15.14 14.78 26.42
C LEU A 8 15.33 14.80 24.90
N ALA A 9 16.51 14.38 24.45
CA ALA A 9 16.77 14.19 23.02
C ALA A 9 15.86 13.08 22.45
N ASP A 10 15.39 13.25 21.21
CA ASP A 10 14.54 12.28 20.50
C ASP A 10 15.11 10.87 20.49
N THR A 11 16.43 10.76 20.33
CA THR A 11 17.14 9.47 20.32
C THR A 11 17.03 8.75 21.66
N ALA A 12 17.13 9.48 22.77
CA ALA A 12 17.02 8.91 24.11
C ALA A 12 15.58 8.45 24.42
N ILE A 13 14.58 9.21 23.97
CA ILE A 13 13.16 8.83 24.07
C ILE A 13 12.90 7.56 23.25
N LEU A 14 13.39 7.53 22.01
CA LEU A 14 13.22 6.39 21.10
C LEU A 14 13.89 5.13 21.66
N ASP A 15 15.10 5.24 22.21
CA ASP A 15 15.80 4.12 22.86
C ASP A 15 15.02 3.57 24.06
N ALA A 16 14.43 4.45 24.86
CA ALA A 16 13.61 4.05 25.99
C ALA A 16 12.34 3.30 25.56
N ILE A 17 11.65 3.80 24.52
CA ILE A 17 10.48 3.13 23.91
C ILE A 17 10.89 1.76 23.38
N LEU A 18 11.95 1.71 22.57
CA LEU A 18 12.41 0.49 21.93
C LEU A 18 12.77 -0.60 22.96
N LYS A 19 13.50 -0.22 24.01
CA LYS A 19 13.89 -1.15 25.08
C LYS A 19 12.68 -1.65 25.87
N ARG A 20 11.72 -0.77 26.17
CA ARG A 20 10.51 -1.11 26.91
C ARG A 20 9.64 -2.09 26.12
N ASP A 21 9.37 -1.76 24.86
CA ASP A 21 8.33 -2.44 24.09
C ASP A 21 8.84 -3.66 23.32
N PHE A 22 10.15 -3.75 23.05
CA PHE A 22 10.72 -4.82 22.20
C PHE A 22 11.94 -5.52 22.82
N GLY A 23 12.38 -5.12 24.01
CA GLY A 23 13.40 -5.81 24.78
C GLY A 23 14.67 -6.13 23.97
N ALA A 24 15.04 -7.41 23.92
CA ALA A 24 16.27 -7.88 23.27
C ALA A 24 16.28 -7.73 21.73
N VAL A 25 15.12 -7.58 21.09
CA VAL A 25 15.02 -7.42 19.63
C VAL A 25 14.87 -5.96 19.18
N ALA A 26 14.91 -5.02 20.12
CA ALA A 26 14.80 -3.58 19.90
C ALA A 26 15.63 -3.05 18.73
N ARG A 27 16.87 -3.54 18.54
CA ARG A 27 17.73 -3.12 17.42
C ARG A 27 17.10 -3.41 16.05
N HIS A 28 16.51 -4.60 15.89
CA HIS A 28 15.93 -5.03 14.62
C HIS A 28 14.62 -4.30 14.32
N VAL A 29 13.86 -3.97 15.37
CA VAL A 29 12.67 -3.11 15.25
C VAL A 29 13.08 -1.70 14.83
N ARG A 30 14.15 -1.15 15.41
CA ARG A 30 14.70 0.14 14.99
C ARG A 30 15.14 0.13 13.53
N ASP A 31 15.82 -0.92 13.10
CA ASP A 31 16.24 -1.09 11.70
C ASP A 31 15.01 -1.14 10.78
N GLY A 32 13.97 -1.88 11.20
CA GLY A 32 12.66 -1.91 10.55
C GLY A 32 12.02 -0.52 10.39
N TRP A 33 11.92 0.22 11.48
CA TRP A 33 11.37 1.59 11.47
C TRP A 33 12.20 2.55 10.63
N THR A 34 13.54 2.43 10.67
CA THR A 34 14.44 3.24 9.85
C THR A 34 14.23 2.97 8.37
N GLY A 35 14.18 1.70 7.97
CA GLY A 35 13.92 1.30 6.58
C GLY A 35 12.53 1.74 6.10
N MET A 36 11.51 1.67 6.97
CA MET A 36 10.17 2.12 6.63
C MET A 36 10.10 3.65 6.51
N SER A 37 10.79 4.38 7.38
CA SER A 37 10.92 5.84 7.27
C SER A 37 11.60 6.24 5.97
N ALA A 38 12.64 5.53 5.55
CA ALA A 38 13.28 5.74 4.25
C ALA A 38 12.31 5.46 3.10
N ALA A 39 11.55 4.35 3.17
CA ALA A 39 10.54 4.01 2.17
C ALA A 39 9.45 5.08 2.03
N MET A 40 8.97 5.63 3.15
CA MET A 40 7.98 6.72 3.14
C MET A 40 8.55 8.01 2.54
N GLY A 41 9.84 8.28 2.74
CA GLY A 41 10.55 9.40 2.12
C GLY A 41 10.59 9.36 0.59
N HIS A 42 10.38 8.17 0.01
CA HIS A 42 10.30 7.95 -1.43
C HIS A 42 8.86 7.99 -1.98
N ILE A 43 7.84 8.29 -1.16
CA ILE A 43 6.48 8.49 -1.69
C ILE A 43 6.40 9.91 -2.25
N PRO A 44 6.31 10.09 -3.59
CA PRO A 44 6.51 11.39 -4.23
C PRO A 44 5.32 12.35 -4.09
N CYS A 45 4.20 11.88 -3.55
CA CYS A 45 2.98 12.66 -3.40
C CYS A 45 2.07 12.14 -2.29
N ILE A 46 1.17 13.01 -1.82
CA ILE A 46 0.02 12.55 -1.04
C ILE A 46 -1.00 11.94 -2.01
N PRO A 47 -1.31 10.64 -1.92
CA PRO A 47 -2.22 9.99 -2.84
C PRO A 47 -3.65 10.56 -2.71
N PRO A 48 -4.44 10.55 -3.80
CA PRO A 48 -5.83 10.98 -3.74
C PRO A 48 -6.61 10.15 -2.72
N TYR A 49 -7.35 10.85 -1.87
CA TYR A 49 -8.13 10.27 -0.78
C TYR A 49 -9.18 9.28 -1.33
N PHE A 50 -9.30 8.09 -0.71
CA PHE A 50 -10.24 7.00 -1.07
C PHE A 50 -10.06 6.29 -2.42
N LEU A 51 -8.94 6.46 -3.13
CA LEU A 51 -8.76 5.86 -4.46
C LEU A 51 -7.42 5.14 -4.62
N GLY A 52 -7.46 4.02 -5.33
CA GLY A 52 -6.27 3.40 -5.89
C GLY A 52 -5.47 2.55 -4.90
N PRO A 53 -4.25 2.15 -5.26
CA PRO A 53 -3.47 1.18 -4.52
C PRO A 53 -3.00 1.68 -3.16
N PHE A 54 -2.82 2.99 -2.99
CA PHE A 54 -2.49 3.57 -1.69
C PHE A 54 -3.64 3.47 -0.68
N PHE A 55 -4.89 3.47 -1.15
CA PHE A 55 -6.07 3.33 -0.29
C PHE A 55 -6.44 1.86 -0.08
N LEU A 56 -6.52 1.08 -1.16
CA LEU A 56 -6.89 -0.33 -1.12
C LEU A 56 -5.76 -1.25 -0.60
N GLY A 57 -4.54 -0.72 -0.49
CA GLY A 57 -3.38 -1.49 -0.07
C GLY A 57 -3.14 -2.70 -0.99
N PRO A 58 -2.75 -3.85 -0.43
CA PRO A 58 -2.51 -5.08 -1.19
C PRO A 58 -3.75 -5.63 -1.89
N ALA A 59 -4.95 -5.13 -1.60
CA ALA A 59 -6.19 -5.60 -2.19
C ALA A 59 -6.52 -4.95 -3.55
N HIS A 60 -5.80 -3.89 -3.96
CA HIS A 60 -6.09 -3.20 -5.22
C HIS A 60 -5.91 -4.10 -6.46
N PRO A 61 -6.87 -4.17 -7.40
CA PRO A 61 -6.79 -5.09 -8.54
C PRO A 61 -6.05 -4.51 -9.76
N LEU A 62 -5.41 -5.38 -10.55
CA LEU A 62 -4.94 -5.03 -11.90
C LEU A 62 -6.04 -5.30 -12.93
N LEU A 63 -6.47 -4.26 -13.65
CA LEU A 63 -7.52 -4.39 -14.67
C LEU A 63 -6.92 -4.60 -16.07
N PRO A 64 -7.33 -5.64 -16.83
CA PRO A 64 -6.75 -5.97 -18.13
C PRO A 64 -7.02 -4.91 -19.22
N SER A 65 -7.96 -3.99 -19.01
CA SER A 65 -8.18 -2.82 -19.86
C SER A 65 -8.80 -1.69 -19.04
N ALA A 66 -8.65 -0.44 -19.50
CA ALA A 66 -9.29 0.73 -18.87
C ALA A 66 -10.83 0.63 -18.82
N ARG A 67 -11.43 -0.13 -19.75
CA ARG A 67 -12.89 -0.34 -19.86
C ARG A 67 -13.38 -1.61 -19.16
N ALA A 68 -12.49 -2.36 -18.51
CA ALA A 68 -12.88 -3.58 -17.82
C ALA A 68 -13.94 -3.27 -16.74
N LYS A 69 -14.98 -4.11 -16.66
CA LYS A 69 -15.99 -4.00 -15.60
C LYS A 69 -15.33 -4.19 -14.24
N ILE A 70 -15.47 -3.20 -13.36
CA ILE A 70 -14.98 -3.27 -11.98
C ILE A 70 -15.96 -4.13 -11.15
N PRO A 71 -15.49 -5.22 -10.51
CA PRO A 71 -16.30 -6.02 -9.60
C PRO A 71 -16.85 -5.21 -8.43
N GLY A 72 -18.04 -5.57 -7.95
CA GLY A 72 -18.71 -4.86 -6.85
C GLY A 72 -17.93 -4.87 -5.53
N VAL A 73 -17.06 -5.87 -5.32
CA VAL A 73 -16.21 -5.96 -4.12
C VAL A 73 -15.18 -4.83 -4.02
N PHE A 74 -14.91 -4.10 -5.11
CA PHE A 74 -14.02 -2.93 -5.08
C PHE A 74 -14.80 -1.61 -5.08
N LYS A 75 -16.06 -1.65 -4.65
CA LYS A 75 -16.89 -0.46 -4.50
C LYS A 75 -17.26 -0.23 -3.03
N GLY A 76 -17.18 1.02 -2.59
CA GLY A 76 -17.47 1.42 -1.22
C GLY A 76 -18.42 2.61 -1.14
N VAL A 77 -19.00 2.82 0.02
CA VAL A 77 -19.75 4.03 0.36
C VAL A 77 -18.81 4.98 1.10
N LEU A 78 -18.74 6.24 0.67
CA LEU A 78 -17.82 7.23 1.22
C LEU A 78 -18.61 8.26 2.04
N TYR A 79 -18.45 8.26 3.36
CA TYR A 79 -19.29 9.10 4.23
C TYR A 79 -19.00 10.60 4.08
N TYR A 80 -17.78 11.01 3.72
CA TYR A 80 -17.47 12.43 3.49
C TYR A 80 -18.33 13.04 2.38
N LYS A 81 -18.86 12.25 1.44
CA LYS A 81 -19.79 12.75 0.41
C LYS A 81 -21.12 13.24 1.00
N GLN A 82 -21.43 12.86 2.24
CA GLN A 82 -22.58 13.40 2.97
C GLN A 82 -22.34 14.81 3.52
N GLU A 83 -21.10 15.30 3.56
CA GLU A 83 -20.78 16.65 4.06
C GLU A 83 -21.45 17.76 3.23
N HIS A 84 -21.81 17.47 1.97
CA HIS A 84 -22.52 18.39 1.08
C HIS A 84 -24.03 18.18 1.05
N GLU A 85 -24.56 17.28 1.89
CA GLU A 85 -25.99 16.97 1.97
C GLU A 85 -26.62 17.60 3.22
N ALA A 86 -27.95 17.62 3.27
CA ALA A 86 -28.66 18.03 4.47
C ALA A 86 -28.27 17.13 5.67
N SER A 87 -28.22 17.71 6.88
CA SER A 87 -27.95 16.94 8.10
C SER A 87 -28.88 15.73 8.21
N LEU A 88 -28.32 14.56 8.52
CA LEU A 88 -29.01 13.27 8.60
C LEU A 88 -29.53 12.71 7.25
N SER A 89 -29.12 13.29 6.11
CA SER A 89 -29.44 12.76 4.78
C SER A 89 -28.80 11.39 4.53
N SER A 90 -29.59 10.45 4.01
CA SER A 90 -29.13 9.15 3.52
C SER A 90 -28.94 9.11 2.00
N ALA A 91 -29.09 10.24 1.29
CA ALA A 91 -29.14 10.27 -0.17
C ALA A 91 -27.92 9.64 -0.85
N ARG A 92 -26.73 9.81 -0.25
CA ARG A 92 -25.45 9.29 -0.75
C ARG A 92 -25.10 7.89 -0.23
N LEU A 93 -25.87 7.34 0.71
CA LEU A 93 -25.56 6.04 1.34
C LEU A 93 -25.82 4.84 0.42
N SER A 94 -26.56 5.04 -0.67
CA SER A 94 -26.77 4.02 -1.72
C SER A 94 -25.76 4.11 -2.86
N GLU A 95 -24.91 5.14 -2.89
CA GLU A 95 -23.91 5.32 -3.95
C GLU A 95 -22.66 4.51 -3.63
N HIS A 96 -22.41 3.48 -4.45
CA HIS A 96 -21.22 2.64 -4.36
C HIS A 96 -20.16 3.12 -5.36
N GLU A 97 -19.17 3.83 -4.85
CA GLU A 97 -18.07 4.42 -5.60
C GLU A 97 -16.98 3.42 -5.90
N SER A 98 -16.37 3.52 -7.09
CA SER A 98 -15.20 2.71 -7.42
C SER A 98 -13.98 3.18 -6.61
N LEU A 99 -13.33 2.23 -5.94
CA LEU A 99 -12.07 2.45 -5.22
C LEU A 99 -10.85 2.12 -6.11
N VAL A 100 -11.08 1.68 -7.35
CA VAL A 100 -10.05 1.20 -8.27
C VAL A 100 -9.53 2.32 -9.16
N MET A 101 -8.23 2.60 -9.05
CA MET A 101 -7.47 3.26 -10.10
C MET A 101 -7.25 2.32 -11.29
N ASN A 102 -7.80 2.66 -12.46
CA ASN A 102 -7.66 1.89 -13.70
C ASN A 102 -7.01 2.66 -14.85
N THR A 103 -6.76 3.95 -14.68
CA THR A 103 -6.06 4.84 -15.62
C THR A 103 -5.03 5.67 -14.85
N ILE A 104 -3.93 6.01 -15.52
CA ILE A 104 -2.97 6.99 -15.00
C ILE A 104 -3.59 8.38 -15.12
N PRO A 105 -3.58 9.22 -14.05
CA PRO A 105 -4.02 10.60 -14.16
C PRO A 105 -3.13 11.38 -15.13
N ASP A 106 -3.65 12.45 -15.75
CA ASP A 106 -2.92 13.12 -16.84
C ASP A 106 -1.54 13.66 -16.44
N PHE A 107 -1.34 14.07 -15.18
CA PHE A 107 -0.05 14.52 -14.66
C PHE A 107 0.12 14.28 -13.15
N PRO A 108 1.32 13.91 -12.66
CA PRO A 108 1.63 13.85 -11.23
C PRO A 108 1.67 15.27 -10.61
N ASN A 109 1.67 16.32 -11.43
CA ASN A 109 1.55 17.72 -11.01
C ASN A 109 0.24 17.98 -10.25
N THR A 110 -0.83 17.23 -10.57
CA THR A 110 -2.08 17.28 -9.80
C THR A 110 -1.93 16.70 -8.39
N TRP A 111 -0.82 16.01 -8.12
CA TRP A 111 -0.44 15.43 -6.83
C TRP A 111 0.79 16.14 -6.23
N GLY A 112 1.11 17.35 -6.68
CA GLY A 112 2.15 18.20 -6.08
C GLY A 112 3.58 17.95 -6.56
N PHE A 113 3.78 17.09 -7.57
CA PHE A 113 5.11 16.83 -8.14
C PHE A 113 5.28 17.60 -9.46
N ILE A 114 6.14 18.61 -9.50
CA ILE A 114 6.40 19.41 -10.71
C ILE A 114 7.87 19.27 -11.10
N ALA A 115 8.16 18.67 -12.25
CA ALA A 115 9.45 18.79 -12.90
C ALA A 115 9.32 19.64 -14.17
N ASP A 116 10.44 20.16 -14.67
CA ASP A 116 10.51 20.99 -15.88
C ASP A 116 9.99 20.28 -17.15
N ASP A 117 9.86 18.95 -17.11
CA ASP A 117 9.31 18.11 -18.16
C ASP A 117 8.39 17.02 -17.56
N ALA A 118 7.20 16.86 -18.16
CA ALA A 118 6.23 15.86 -17.77
C ALA A 118 6.75 14.41 -17.95
N SER A 119 7.57 14.15 -18.97
CA SER A 119 8.17 12.83 -19.17
C SER A 119 9.15 12.49 -18.04
N ARG A 120 9.91 13.51 -17.58
CA ARG A 120 10.80 13.38 -16.42
C ARG A 120 10.01 13.17 -15.14
N SER A 121 8.86 13.83 -15.00
CA SER A 121 8.01 13.72 -13.81
C SER A 121 7.55 12.29 -13.56
N TRP A 122 7.00 11.63 -14.58
CA TRP A 122 6.56 10.23 -14.46
C TRP A 122 7.72 9.25 -14.26
N ARG A 123 8.83 9.45 -14.95
CA ARG A 123 10.02 8.62 -14.74
C ARG A 123 10.51 8.70 -13.31
N VAL A 124 10.66 9.91 -12.75
CA VAL A 124 11.08 10.09 -11.35
C VAL A 124 10.04 9.49 -10.41
N PHE A 125 8.76 9.76 -10.61
CA PHE A 125 7.67 9.18 -9.81
C PHE A 125 7.76 7.65 -9.73
N LEU A 126 7.97 6.97 -10.86
CA LEU A 126 8.09 5.51 -10.90
C LEU A 126 9.37 5.02 -10.23
N SER A 127 10.50 5.72 -10.43
CA SER A 127 11.76 5.39 -9.77
C SER A 127 11.66 5.53 -8.24
N GLU A 128 11.02 6.59 -7.75
CA GLU A 128 10.79 6.80 -6.32
C GLU A 128 9.85 5.72 -5.75
N LEU A 129 8.78 5.34 -6.44
CA LEU A 129 7.94 4.21 -5.99
C LEU A 129 8.69 2.87 -5.98
N GLU A 130 9.58 2.63 -6.94
CA GLU A 130 10.43 1.45 -6.94
C GLU A 130 11.36 1.45 -5.72
N LEU A 131 11.98 2.59 -5.41
CA LEU A 131 12.82 2.76 -4.23
C LEU A 131 12.02 2.56 -2.94
N ALA A 132 10.80 3.10 -2.85
CA ALA A 132 9.90 2.87 -1.72
C ALA A 132 9.62 1.37 -1.50
N ALA A 133 9.28 0.65 -2.57
CA ALA A 133 9.04 -0.80 -2.50
C ALA A 133 10.30 -1.58 -2.09
N ARG A 134 11.49 -1.14 -2.52
CA ARG A 134 12.78 -1.75 -2.16
C ARG A 134 13.17 -1.48 -0.71
N SER A 135 13.13 -0.22 -0.26
CA SER A 135 13.46 0.15 1.12
C SER A 135 12.48 -0.45 2.12
N SER A 136 11.19 -0.55 1.77
CA SER A 136 10.21 -1.23 2.63
C SER A 136 10.44 -2.74 2.71
N LYS A 137 11.06 -3.36 1.70
CA LYS A 137 11.48 -4.77 1.79
C LYS A 137 12.56 -4.94 2.86
N GLU A 138 13.56 -4.06 2.90
CA GLU A 138 14.61 -4.10 3.92
C GLU A 138 14.03 -3.94 5.33
N ALA A 139 13.06 -3.03 5.49
CA ALA A 139 12.29 -2.88 6.73
C ALA A 139 11.57 -4.17 7.14
N ASN A 140 10.88 -4.79 6.19
CA ASN A 140 10.15 -6.04 6.42
C ASN A 140 11.08 -7.21 6.76
N ASP A 141 12.24 -7.30 6.12
CA ASP A 141 13.24 -8.32 6.43
C ASP A 141 13.82 -8.14 7.85
N ALA A 142 14.05 -6.90 8.29
CA ALA A 142 14.47 -6.61 9.66
C ALA A 142 13.41 -7.03 10.69
N MET A 143 12.13 -6.76 10.42
CA MET A 143 11.03 -7.21 11.29
C MET A 143 10.89 -8.74 11.31
N ALA A 144 11.15 -9.42 10.19
CA ALA A 144 11.18 -10.88 10.17
C ALA A 144 12.32 -11.45 11.04
N ILE A 145 13.46 -10.77 11.14
CA ILE A 145 14.54 -11.13 12.07
C ILE A 145 14.10 -10.88 13.52
N ALA A 146 13.46 -9.74 13.80
CA ALA A 146 12.90 -9.43 15.12
C ALA A 146 11.92 -10.52 15.58
N GLY A 147 11.01 -10.95 14.71
CA GLY A 147 10.04 -12.02 14.98
C GLY A 147 10.69 -13.36 15.33
N LYS A 148 11.79 -13.73 14.67
CA LYS A 148 12.56 -14.95 15.02
C LYS A 148 13.29 -14.84 16.35
N GLY A 149 13.63 -13.62 16.76
CA GLY A 149 14.35 -13.32 17.99
C GLY A 149 13.48 -13.17 19.24
N MET A 150 12.17 -13.44 19.16
CA MET A 150 11.23 -13.20 20.26
C MET A 150 11.40 -14.14 21.47
N HIS A 151 12.24 -15.18 21.36
CA HIS A 151 12.47 -16.12 22.46
C HIS A 151 13.03 -15.41 23.70
N GLY A 152 12.33 -15.55 24.83
CA GLY A 152 12.74 -14.94 26.11
C GLY A 152 12.24 -13.51 26.33
N LEU A 153 11.52 -12.93 25.37
CA LEU A 153 10.75 -11.70 25.61
C LEU A 153 9.51 -12.03 26.47
N ASP A 154 9.05 -11.05 27.25
CA ASP A 154 7.77 -11.18 27.95
C ASP A 154 6.57 -11.17 26.96
N PRO A 155 5.38 -11.61 27.38
CA PRO A 155 4.23 -11.72 26.48
C PRO A 155 3.81 -10.40 25.80
N ASP A 156 3.95 -9.27 26.48
CA ASP A 156 3.54 -7.96 25.95
C ASP A 156 4.53 -7.52 24.86
N GLN A 157 5.82 -7.70 25.10
CA GLN A 157 6.86 -7.45 24.10
C GLN A 157 6.69 -8.34 22.87
N GLN A 158 6.35 -9.62 23.06
CA GLN A 158 6.06 -10.50 21.93
C GLN A 158 4.84 -10.04 21.13
N ALA A 159 3.81 -9.53 21.80
CA ALA A 159 2.63 -8.97 21.12
C ALA A 159 3.00 -7.73 20.30
N HIS A 160 3.74 -6.78 20.88
CA HIS A 160 4.19 -5.59 20.17
C HIS A 160 5.07 -5.92 18.96
N VAL A 161 6.01 -6.86 19.07
CA VAL A 161 6.83 -7.30 17.92
C VAL A 161 5.96 -7.87 16.80
N LYS A 162 4.95 -8.67 17.13
CA LYS A 162 4.04 -9.27 16.13
C LYS A 162 3.19 -8.20 15.44
N GLU A 163 2.63 -7.27 16.20
CA GLU A 163 1.82 -6.17 15.66
C GLU A 163 2.64 -5.29 14.72
N GLU A 164 3.83 -4.86 15.15
CA GLU A 164 4.72 -4.06 14.32
C GLU A 164 5.17 -4.81 13.06
N ALA A 165 5.45 -6.12 13.17
CA ALA A 165 5.83 -6.92 12.01
C ALA A 165 4.70 -7.00 10.98
N LEU A 166 3.45 -7.17 11.42
CA LEU A 166 2.27 -7.18 10.55
C LEU A 166 2.02 -5.82 9.90
N LEU A 167 2.21 -4.73 10.64
CA LEU A 167 2.09 -3.37 10.12
C LEU A 167 3.14 -3.07 9.05
N VAL A 168 4.40 -3.39 9.32
CA VAL A 168 5.50 -3.21 8.36
C VAL A 168 5.30 -4.07 7.13
N GLU A 169 4.86 -5.32 7.29
CA GLU A 169 4.54 -6.17 6.15
C GLU A 169 3.38 -5.60 5.32
N PHE A 170 2.29 -5.16 5.95
CA PHE A 170 1.18 -4.51 5.27
C PHE A 170 1.62 -3.33 4.41
N MET A 171 2.45 -2.45 4.97
CA MET A 171 2.98 -1.27 4.29
C MET A 171 3.90 -1.66 3.12
N HIS A 172 4.78 -2.64 3.31
CA HIS A 172 5.62 -3.17 2.24
C HIS A 172 4.78 -3.73 1.09
N ARG A 173 3.80 -4.60 1.39
CA ARG A 173 2.90 -5.19 0.40
C ARG A 173 2.10 -4.11 -0.36
N THR A 174 1.68 -3.05 0.34
CA THR A 174 1.01 -1.89 -0.25
C THR A 174 1.91 -1.19 -1.26
N LEU A 175 3.16 -0.91 -0.91
CA LEU A 175 4.11 -0.23 -1.80
C LEU A 175 4.43 -1.07 -3.04
N VAL A 176 4.54 -2.40 -2.89
CA VAL A 176 4.67 -3.33 -4.02
C VAL A 176 3.44 -3.24 -4.93
N THR A 177 2.23 -3.27 -4.37
CA THR A 177 0.99 -3.12 -5.14
C THR A 177 0.92 -1.76 -5.82
N CYS A 178 1.33 -0.67 -5.19
CA CYS A 178 1.42 0.65 -5.82
C CYS A 178 2.32 0.57 -7.06
N PHE A 179 3.57 0.16 -6.89
CA PHE A 179 4.52 0.08 -8.00
C PHE A 179 4.02 -0.81 -9.15
N ASN A 180 3.51 -2.00 -8.83
CA ASN A 180 2.96 -2.91 -9.82
C ASN A 180 1.72 -2.33 -10.51
N THR A 181 0.85 -1.60 -9.80
CA THR A 181 -0.34 -0.99 -10.41
C THR A 181 0.04 0.08 -11.43
N PHE A 182 0.94 1.01 -11.07
CA PHE A 182 1.38 2.05 -11.99
C PHE A 182 2.09 1.46 -13.21
N THR A 183 3.05 0.55 -13.00
CA THR A 183 3.79 -0.08 -14.10
C THR A 183 2.90 -0.97 -14.97
N PHE A 184 1.90 -1.63 -14.39
CA PHE A 184 0.94 -2.43 -15.16
C PHE A 184 0.10 -1.56 -16.09
N ILE A 185 -0.47 -0.45 -15.60
CA ILE A 185 -1.28 0.44 -16.43
C ILE A 185 -0.43 1.03 -17.57
N ILE A 186 0.82 1.43 -17.27
CA ILE A 186 1.75 1.96 -18.28
C ILE A 186 2.05 0.93 -19.36
N ALA A 187 2.36 -0.31 -18.96
CA ALA A 187 2.63 -1.40 -19.90
C ALA A 187 1.39 -1.77 -20.72
N ARG A 188 0.20 -1.79 -20.08
CA ARG A 188 -1.07 -2.14 -20.71
C ARG A 188 -1.49 -1.12 -21.75
N ASP A 189 -1.32 0.17 -21.46
CA ASP A 189 -1.78 1.27 -22.31
C ASP A 189 -0.69 1.77 -23.28
N GLY A 190 0.50 1.13 -23.29
CA GLY A 190 1.60 1.51 -24.19
C GLY A 190 2.21 2.89 -23.88
N LEU A 191 2.18 3.31 -22.62
CA LEU A 191 2.56 4.68 -22.21
C LEU A 191 4.05 4.84 -21.88
N GLY A 192 4.86 3.79 -22.00
CA GLY A 192 6.28 3.80 -21.61
C GLY A 192 7.08 4.93 -22.26
N THR A 193 6.96 5.10 -23.59
CA THR A 193 7.63 6.18 -24.33
C THR A 193 7.17 7.57 -23.88
N ARG A 194 5.87 7.76 -23.63
CA ARG A 194 5.30 9.04 -23.15
C ARG A 194 5.89 9.43 -21.79
N PHE A 195 6.17 8.45 -20.94
CA PHE A 195 6.62 8.66 -19.57
C PHE A 195 8.12 8.50 -19.37
N GLY A 196 8.89 8.36 -20.45
CA GLY A 196 10.34 8.13 -20.37
C GLY A 196 10.70 6.88 -19.55
N TRP A 197 9.78 5.93 -19.43
CA TRP A 197 9.97 4.69 -18.70
C TRP A 197 10.45 3.61 -19.67
N ASN A 198 11.65 3.09 -19.42
CA ASN A 198 12.31 2.05 -20.21
C ASN A 198 12.06 0.64 -19.66
N GLY A 199 11.12 0.48 -18.72
CA GLY A 199 10.82 -0.81 -18.14
C GLY A 199 10.36 -1.80 -19.21
N THR A 200 11.00 -2.96 -19.24
CA THR A 200 10.74 -4.03 -20.20
C THR A 200 9.72 -5.04 -19.70
N ARG A 201 9.23 -4.88 -18.45
CA ARG A 201 8.29 -5.82 -17.82
C ARG A 201 6.98 -5.82 -18.58
N SER A 202 6.61 -7.00 -19.07
CA SER A 202 5.30 -7.26 -19.63
C SER A 202 4.21 -7.21 -18.56
N CYS A 203 2.98 -6.90 -18.96
CA CYS A 203 1.82 -6.99 -18.08
C CYS A 203 1.68 -8.38 -17.43
N ARG A 204 2.11 -9.45 -18.12
CA ARG A 204 2.05 -10.82 -17.58
C ARG A 204 3.05 -11.02 -16.44
N GLU A 205 4.26 -10.48 -16.54
CA GLU A 205 5.25 -10.54 -15.47
C GLU A 205 4.78 -9.75 -14.26
N ILE A 206 4.28 -8.53 -14.47
CA ILE A 206 3.75 -7.69 -13.39
C ILE A 206 2.57 -8.38 -12.69
N ALA A 207 1.67 -9.02 -13.45
CA ALA A 207 0.55 -9.77 -12.87
C ALA A 207 0.98 -10.99 -12.04
N ARG A 208 2.08 -11.66 -12.41
CA ARG A 208 2.63 -12.78 -11.61
C ARG A 208 3.20 -12.29 -10.29
N ASP A 209 3.98 -11.22 -10.33
CA ASP A 209 4.57 -10.63 -9.13
C ASP A 209 3.48 -10.11 -8.20
N GLU A 210 2.42 -9.50 -8.76
CA GLU A 210 1.28 -9.04 -7.97
C GLU A 210 0.44 -10.18 -7.41
N LEU A 211 0.34 -11.32 -8.10
CA LEU A 211 -0.36 -12.50 -7.59
C LEU A 211 0.37 -13.07 -6.38
N GLU A 212 1.69 -13.15 -6.45
CA GLU A 212 2.50 -13.57 -5.30
C GLU A 212 2.38 -12.59 -4.14
N ASN A 213 2.42 -11.28 -4.43
CA ASN A 213 2.23 -10.24 -3.41
C ASN A 213 0.86 -10.34 -2.73
N ALA A 214 -0.21 -10.55 -3.49
CA ALA A 214 -1.58 -10.71 -2.98
C ALA A 214 -1.71 -11.95 -2.08
N ARG A 215 -1.13 -13.08 -2.48
CA ARG A 215 -1.13 -14.31 -1.69
C ARG A 215 -0.41 -14.14 -0.36
N ARG A 216 0.75 -13.46 -0.37
CA ARG A 216 1.50 -13.13 0.84
C ARG A 216 0.84 -12.08 1.71
N ALA A 217 -0.05 -11.25 1.17
CA ALA A 217 -0.78 -10.28 1.98
C ALA A 217 -1.96 -10.89 2.75
N ARG A 218 -2.42 -12.10 2.37
CA ARG A 218 -3.59 -12.74 2.97
C ARG A 218 -3.46 -12.93 4.48
N HIS A 219 -2.33 -13.49 4.94
CA HIS A 219 -2.14 -13.75 6.38
C HIS A 219 -2.09 -12.46 7.19
N VAL A 220 -1.69 -11.34 6.58
CA VAL A 220 -1.64 -10.06 7.27
C VAL A 220 -3.04 -9.63 7.70
N TYR A 221 -4.03 -9.74 6.81
CA TYR A 221 -5.43 -9.42 7.15
C TYR A 221 -6.05 -10.45 8.10
N GLU A 222 -5.66 -11.72 8.01
CA GLU A 222 -6.12 -12.77 8.92
C GLU A 222 -5.58 -12.56 10.35
N ALA A 223 -4.32 -12.14 10.49
CA ALA A 223 -3.66 -11.93 11.76
C ALA A 223 -3.88 -10.53 12.36
N ALA A 224 -4.13 -9.52 11.53
CA ALA A 224 -4.41 -8.15 11.93
C ALA A 224 -5.71 -7.62 11.28
N PRO A 225 -6.89 -8.05 11.78
CA PRO A 225 -8.19 -7.60 11.25
C PRO A 225 -8.38 -6.08 11.31
N TRP A 226 -7.69 -5.39 12.23
CA TRP A 226 -7.73 -3.93 12.36
C TRP A 226 -7.10 -3.17 11.17
N LEU A 227 -6.38 -3.86 10.29
CA LEU A 227 -5.91 -3.32 9.01
C LEU A 227 -6.94 -3.46 7.87
N ASP A 228 -8.01 -4.24 8.05
CA ASP A 228 -9.02 -4.45 7.02
C ASP A 228 -9.86 -3.18 6.83
N LEU A 229 -10.10 -2.83 5.56
CA LEU A 229 -10.89 -1.66 5.18
C LEU A 229 -12.30 -1.70 5.75
N ALA A 230 -12.88 -2.88 5.96
CA ALA A 230 -14.23 -3.03 6.49
C ALA A 230 -14.40 -2.49 7.92
N TYR A 231 -13.32 -2.32 8.69
CA TYR A 231 -13.36 -1.77 10.04
C TYR A 231 -13.13 -0.25 10.10
N ARG A 232 -12.92 0.39 8.95
CA ARG A 232 -12.73 1.83 8.87
C ARG A 232 -14.04 2.59 9.12
N LEU A 233 -13.93 3.74 9.77
CA LEU A 233 -15.09 4.52 10.23
C LEU A 233 -15.56 5.57 9.23
N GLU A 234 -14.75 5.85 8.22
CA GLU A 234 -15.00 6.90 7.23
C GLU A 234 -15.84 6.44 6.02
N GLY A 235 -16.31 5.19 6.00
CA GLY A 235 -17.17 4.65 4.95
C GLY A 235 -17.72 3.25 5.22
N LYS A 236 -18.36 2.65 4.22
CA LYS A 236 -18.70 1.22 4.19
C LYS A 236 -17.91 0.55 3.08
N PHE A 237 -17.00 -0.33 3.46
CA PHE A 237 -16.11 -1.02 2.53
C PHE A 237 -16.32 -2.53 2.61
N PRO A 238 -16.24 -3.25 1.49
CA PRO A 238 -16.17 -4.72 1.52
C PRO A 238 -14.91 -5.21 2.26
N PRO A 239 -14.90 -6.44 2.79
CA PRO A 239 -13.71 -7.00 3.45
C PRO A 239 -12.52 -7.12 2.49
N SER A 240 -11.33 -6.74 2.96
CA SER A 240 -10.08 -6.82 2.19
C SER A 240 -9.76 -8.24 1.74
N LEU A 241 -10.11 -9.27 2.54
CA LEU A 241 -9.94 -10.67 2.16
C LEU A 241 -10.82 -11.08 0.96
N SER A 242 -12.03 -10.53 0.85
CA SER A 242 -12.90 -10.75 -0.31
C SER A 242 -12.34 -10.06 -1.56
N MET A 243 -11.80 -8.85 -1.39
CA MET A 243 -11.11 -8.13 -2.46
C MET A 243 -9.86 -8.89 -2.96
N LEU A 244 -9.04 -9.43 -2.06
CA LEU A 244 -7.88 -10.25 -2.40
C LEU A 244 -8.27 -11.50 -3.19
N ALA A 245 -9.31 -12.23 -2.76
CA ALA A 245 -9.78 -13.41 -3.47
C ALA A 245 -10.20 -13.08 -4.93
N GLU A 246 -10.91 -11.97 -5.12
CA GLU A 246 -11.31 -11.52 -6.46
C GLU A 246 -10.10 -11.05 -7.29
N LYS A 247 -9.15 -10.33 -6.67
CA LYS A 247 -7.89 -9.95 -7.30
C LYS A 247 -7.10 -11.15 -7.78
N GLU A 248 -6.93 -12.20 -6.96
CA GLU A 248 -6.21 -13.43 -7.33
C GLU A 248 -6.85 -14.12 -8.55
N ARG A 249 -8.19 -14.17 -8.59
CA ARG A 249 -8.96 -14.70 -9.72
C ARG A 249 -8.68 -13.89 -10.99
N MET A 250 -8.71 -12.56 -10.90
CA MET A 250 -8.46 -11.66 -12.03
C MET A 250 -7.02 -11.78 -12.55
N LEU A 251 -6.03 -11.80 -11.66
CA LEU A 251 -4.62 -11.95 -12.02
C LEU A 251 -4.35 -13.30 -12.69
N SER A 252 -4.94 -14.38 -12.19
CA SER A 252 -4.85 -15.70 -12.82
C SER A 252 -5.43 -15.69 -14.24
N GLY A 253 -6.52 -14.94 -14.48
CA GLY A 253 -7.08 -14.73 -15.82
C GLY A 253 -6.16 -13.92 -16.75
N ILE A 254 -5.45 -12.92 -16.23
CA ILE A 254 -4.44 -12.15 -16.98
C ILE A 254 -3.26 -13.05 -17.38
N ILE A 255 -2.78 -13.87 -16.44
CA ILE A 255 -1.64 -14.76 -16.64
C ILE A 255 -1.94 -15.86 -17.66
N GLY A 256 -3.14 -16.44 -17.59
CA GLY A 256 -3.56 -17.57 -18.44
C GLY A 256 -3.92 -17.20 -19.88
N LYS A 257 -4.14 -15.92 -20.22
CA LYS A 257 -4.44 -15.49 -21.59
C LYS A 257 -3.18 -15.44 -22.45
N THR A 258 -3.20 -16.08 -23.61
CA THR A 258 -2.05 -16.19 -24.53
C THR A 258 -1.68 -14.85 -25.20
N SER A 259 -2.65 -13.95 -25.42
CA SER A 259 -2.42 -12.55 -25.80
C SER A 259 -3.31 -11.59 -24.99
N MET A 260 -2.72 -10.48 -24.55
CA MET A 260 -3.46 -9.26 -24.20
C MET A 260 -3.25 -8.33 -25.38
N VAL A 261 -4.32 -8.09 -26.14
CA VAL A 261 -4.36 -7.13 -27.25
C VAL A 261 -4.81 -5.79 -26.69
#